data_AF-A0A7R9DWQ4-F1
#
_entry.id   AF-A0A7R9DWQ4-F1
#
_cell.length_a   1.000
_cell.length_b   1.000
_cell.length_c   1.000
_cell.angle_alpha   90.00
_cell.angle_beta   90.00
_cell.angle_gamma   90.00
#
_symmetry.space_group_name_H-M   'P 1'
#
loop_
_entity.id
_entity.type
_entity.pdbx_description
1 polymer ?
#
loop_
_entity_poly.entity_id
_entity_poly.type
_entity_poly.pdbx_seq_one_letter_code
_entity_poly.pdbx_strand_id
1 'polypeptide(L)'
;TALIKYTTLKKIEKTENERRESEYFSKYYEEGKKGKDDSKESYSVIPKFYYKLPREEDVLAQKLREEARAIFLQRRGKQLLNNTELKALWVLLDKHHSPPHSDEEQMINYQDFLHVANLGGPKCRPYFTPTVFAKLQGGDPYGRVSIMALFNYVMRKVWYHQTRIGLSLYDVIGQGYLREVDLENYILELIPTLPQLDGLEKSFHSFYVCTAVRKFLFFLDPLRTGRVRIQDILACSFLDDLLELRDVDMPKDLQDSNWFSAPSALRVYGQYLNLDKDHNGMLNKEELAGYGTGTLTRAFMDRVFQECLTYDGEMDYKTYLDFVLAMENRQEPQSLHYLFRILDVDGKGYLD
;
A
#
# COMPACT_ATOMS: atom_id res chain seq x y z
N THR A 1 3.50 -58.25 -17.69
CA THR A 1 3.23 -58.53 -16.26
C THR A 1 4.29 -57.95 -15.31
N ALA A 2 5.59 -58.08 -15.59
CA ALA A 2 6.66 -57.54 -14.73
C ALA A 2 6.71 -56.00 -14.64
N LEU A 3 6.46 -55.29 -15.76
CA LEU A 3 6.49 -53.82 -15.82
C LEU A 3 5.40 -53.16 -14.96
N ILE A 4 4.22 -53.79 -14.88
CA ILE A 4 3.07 -53.35 -14.07
C ILE A 4 3.36 -53.55 -12.59
N LYS A 5 4.00 -54.68 -12.21
CA LYS A 5 4.45 -54.90 -10.83
C LYS A 5 5.47 -53.85 -10.39
N TYR A 6 6.43 -53.51 -11.25
CA TYR A 6 7.48 -52.52 -10.95
C TYR A 6 6.92 -51.10 -10.75
N THR A 7 5.99 -50.67 -11.62
CA THR A 7 5.33 -49.35 -11.48
C THR A 7 4.43 -49.29 -10.26
N THR A 8 3.76 -50.39 -9.91
CA THR A 8 2.95 -50.48 -8.68
C THR A 8 3.82 -50.39 -7.42
N LEU A 9 4.96 -51.09 -7.39
CA LEU A 9 5.93 -51.05 -6.29
C LEU A 9 6.52 -49.65 -6.09
N LYS A 10 6.93 -48.96 -7.17
CA LYS A 10 7.40 -47.57 -7.09
C LYS A 10 6.35 -46.59 -6.59
N LYS A 11 5.07 -46.83 -6.92
CA LYS A 11 3.96 -46.00 -6.45
C LYS A 11 3.71 -46.22 -4.95
N ILE A 12 3.82 -47.46 -4.47
CA ILE A 12 3.74 -47.82 -3.05
C ILE A 12 4.91 -47.19 -2.28
N GLU A 13 6.15 -47.35 -2.75
CA GLU A 13 7.34 -46.72 -2.14
C GLU A 13 7.21 -45.20 -2.06
N LYS A 14 6.71 -44.55 -3.12
CA LYS A 14 6.47 -43.09 -3.10
C LYS A 14 5.43 -42.70 -2.05
N THR A 15 4.33 -43.44 -1.97
CA THR A 15 3.25 -43.18 -1.00
C THR A 15 3.72 -43.43 0.44
N GLU A 16 4.57 -44.43 0.64
CA GLU A 16 5.15 -44.76 1.94
C GLU A 16 6.21 -43.75 2.40
N ASN A 17 6.98 -43.21 1.46
CA ASN A 17 7.87 -42.08 1.71
C ASN A 17 7.10 -40.81 2.07
N GLU A 18 6.04 -40.45 1.33
CA GLU A 18 5.18 -39.30 1.65
C GLU A 18 4.55 -39.44 3.05
N ARG A 19 4.14 -40.65 3.42
CA ARG A 19 3.62 -40.95 4.76
C ARG A 19 4.70 -40.80 5.84
N ARG A 20 5.90 -41.34 5.62
CA ARG A 20 7.04 -41.19 6.54
C ARG A 20 7.45 -39.74 6.71
N GLU A 21 7.49 -38.96 5.63
CA GLU A 21 7.76 -37.52 5.66
C GLU A 21 6.74 -36.78 6.52
N SER A 22 5.44 -37.10 6.36
CA SER A 22 4.36 -36.52 7.17
C SER A 22 4.45 -36.92 8.66
N GLU A 23 4.82 -38.16 8.95
CA GLU A 23 5.04 -38.65 10.31
C GLU A 23 6.25 -37.98 10.97
N TYR A 24 7.38 -37.87 10.26
CA TYR A 24 8.56 -37.14 10.73
C TYR A 24 8.25 -35.65 10.93
N PHE A 25 7.58 -35.01 9.97
CA PHE A 25 7.16 -33.62 10.08
C PHE A 25 6.30 -33.40 11.32
N SER A 26 5.28 -34.25 11.54
CA SER A 26 4.39 -34.15 12.71
C SER A 26 5.15 -34.32 14.01
N LYS A 27 6.06 -35.31 14.09
CA LYS A 27 6.90 -35.55 15.26
C LYS A 27 7.78 -34.34 15.58
N TYR A 28 8.57 -33.87 14.61
CA TYR A 28 9.47 -32.74 14.81
C TYR A 28 8.71 -31.42 15.06
N TYR A 29 7.53 -31.25 14.45
CA TYR A 29 6.66 -30.11 14.69
C TYR A 29 6.11 -30.11 16.13
N GLU A 30 5.65 -31.25 16.65
CA GLU A 30 5.20 -31.37 18.04
C GLU A 30 6.33 -31.19 19.06
N GLU A 31 7.51 -31.77 18.78
CA GLU A 31 8.71 -31.58 19.60
C GLU A 31 9.16 -30.10 19.61
N GLY A 32 9.11 -29.42 18.47
CA GLY A 32 9.37 -27.99 18.36
C GLY A 32 8.33 -27.11 19.05
N LYS A 33 7.05 -27.50 19.01
CA LYS A 33 5.95 -26.80 19.69
C LYS A 33 6.04 -26.90 21.21
N LYS A 34 6.49 -28.04 21.74
CA LYS A 34 6.76 -28.26 23.17
C LYS A 34 8.05 -27.56 23.65
N GLY A 35 8.86 -27.04 22.74
CA GLY A 35 10.11 -26.36 23.03
C GLY A 35 9.95 -24.88 23.37
N LYS A 36 10.06 -24.57 24.67
CA LYS A 36 10.53 -23.31 25.32
C LYS A 36 9.55 -22.30 25.95
N ASP A 37 8.25 -22.27 25.66
CA ASP A 37 7.38 -21.19 26.20
C ASP A 37 6.32 -21.61 27.22
N ASP A 38 5.88 -22.87 27.25
CA ASP A 38 4.83 -23.32 28.18
C ASP A 38 5.30 -23.42 29.66
N SER A 39 6.57 -23.16 29.95
CA SER A 39 7.14 -23.25 31.30
C SER A 39 7.11 -21.94 32.11
N LYS A 40 6.60 -20.83 31.55
CA LYS A 40 6.53 -19.55 32.26
C LYS A 40 5.10 -19.25 32.70
N GLU A 41 4.85 -19.32 34.01
CA GLU A 41 3.56 -18.96 34.65
C GLU A 41 3.00 -17.62 34.16
N SER A 42 3.87 -16.65 33.81
CA SER A 42 3.47 -15.35 33.26
C SER A 42 2.64 -15.41 31.97
N TYR A 43 2.82 -16.43 31.11
CA TYR A 43 2.06 -16.54 29.86
C TYR A 43 0.63 -17.06 30.06
N SER A 44 0.31 -17.58 31.25
CA SER A 44 -1.06 -17.92 31.63
C SER A 44 -1.94 -16.70 31.90
N VAL A 45 -1.32 -15.59 32.34
CA VAL A 45 -2.01 -14.31 32.66
C VAL A 45 -1.87 -13.31 31.52
N ILE A 46 -0.68 -13.21 30.92
CA ILE A 46 -0.39 -12.28 29.81
C ILE A 46 -0.01 -13.09 28.58
N PRO A 47 -0.88 -13.20 27.56
CA PRO A 47 -0.54 -13.91 26.34
C PRO A 47 0.72 -13.35 25.69
N LYS A 48 1.52 -14.23 25.10
CA LYS A 48 2.69 -13.80 24.33
C LYS A 48 2.25 -12.91 23.16
N PHE A 49 2.62 -11.63 23.23
CA PHE A 49 2.28 -10.62 22.22
C PHE A 49 3.44 -10.28 21.28
N TYR A 50 4.69 -10.62 21.65
CA TYR A 50 5.87 -10.43 20.80
C TYR A 50 6.44 -11.78 20.35
N TYR A 51 6.61 -11.92 19.04
CA TYR A 51 7.24 -13.08 18.41
C TYR A 51 8.49 -12.60 17.69
N LYS A 52 9.66 -13.05 18.17
CA LYS A 52 10.93 -12.70 17.54
C LYS A 52 10.95 -13.25 16.11
N LEU A 53 11.37 -12.41 15.17
CA LEU A 53 11.52 -12.81 13.78
C LEU A 53 12.70 -13.78 13.61
N PRO A 54 12.62 -14.71 12.63
CA PRO A 54 13.76 -15.51 12.22
C PRO A 54 14.95 -14.62 11.85
N ARG A 55 16.17 -15.09 12.16
CA ARG A 55 17.40 -14.43 11.72
C ARG A 55 17.57 -14.63 10.21
N GLU A 56 18.37 -13.79 9.57
CA GLU A 56 18.68 -13.88 8.13
C GLU A 56 19.34 -15.21 7.74
N GLU A 57 20.09 -15.82 8.66
CA GLU A 57 20.72 -17.13 8.47
C GLU A 57 19.71 -18.30 8.45
N ASP A 58 18.51 -18.11 9.00
CA ASP A 58 17.49 -19.16 9.11
C ASP A 58 16.54 -19.13 7.91
N VAL A 59 17.09 -19.52 6.75
CA VAL A 59 16.40 -19.49 5.46
C VAL A 59 15.09 -20.29 5.48
N LEU A 60 15.07 -21.45 6.17
CA LEU A 60 13.87 -22.29 6.24
C LEU A 60 12.75 -21.60 7.01
N ALA A 61 13.04 -21.02 8.19
CA ALA A 61 12.03 -20.32 8.97
C ALA A 61 11.51 -19.06 8.25
N GLN A 62 12.38 -18.36 7.50
CA GLN A 62 11.98 -17.25 6.66
C GLN A 62 11.02 -17.68 5.55
N LYS A 63 11.39 -18.69 4.76
CA LYS A 63 10.56 -19.21 3.66
C LYS A 63 9.23 -19.77 4.17
N LEU A 64 9.23 -20.50 5.28
CA LEU A 64 8.00 -20.99 5.91
C LEU A 64 7.08 -19.83 6.33
N ARG A 65 7.64 -18.75 6.88
CA ARG A 65 6.89 -17.56 7.28
C ARG A 65 6.32 -16.83 6.06
N GLU A 66 7.11 -16.65 5.01
CA GLU A 66 6.67 -16.07 3.74
C GLU A 66 5.46 -16.83 3.17
N GLU A 67 5.58 -18.16 3.03
CA GLU A 67 4.50 -19.02 2.51
C GLU A 67 3.26 -19.02 3.40
N ALA A 68 3.43 -19.16 4.73
CA ALA A 68 2.32 -19.13 5.67
C ALA A 68 1.55 -17.80 5.59
N ARG A 69 2.27 -16.68 5.40
CA ARG A 69 1.67 -15.36 5.23
C ARG A 69 0.97 -15.21 3.89
N ALA A 70 1.58 -15.65 2.80
CA ALA A 70 0.95 -15.64 1.47
C ALA A 70 -0.37 -16.42 1.49
N ILE A 71 -0.39 -17.63 2.06
CA ILE A 71 -1.61 -18.45 2.23
C ILE A 71 -2.63 -17.73 3.10
N PHE A 72 -2.21 -17.13 4.22
CA PHE A 72 -3.12 -16.37 5.10
C PHE A 72 -3.76 -15.19 4.37
N LEU A 73 -2.97 -14.39 3.66
CA LEU A 73 -3.46 -13.25 2.88
C LEU A 73 -4.39 -13.69 1.75
N GLN A 74 -4.06 -14.77 1.04
CA GLN A 74 -4.92 -15.35 0.01
C GLN A 74 -6.27 -15.83 0.59
N ARG A 75 -6.26 -16.49 1.75
CA ARG A 75 -7.49 -16.90 2.45
C ARG A 75 -8.35 -15.70 2.82
N ARG A 76 -7.74 -14.61 3.32
CA ARG A 76 -8.46 -13.36 3.61
C ARG A 76 -9.02 -12.73 2.34
N GLY A 77 -8.27 -12.73 1.24
CA GLY A 77 -8.74 -12.21 -0.05
C GLY A 77 -9.98 -12.97 -0.54
N LYS A 78 -10.00 -14.30 -0.41
CA LYS A 78 -11.15 -15.14 -0.79
C LYS A 78 -12.42 -14.88 0.02
N GLN A 79 -12.31 -14.29 1.21
CA GLN A 79 -13.46 -13.92 2.05
C GLN A 79 -14.12 -12.61 1.60
N LEU A 80 -13.44 -11.80 0.79
CA LEU A 80 -13.98 -10.55 0.26
C LEU A 80 -14.96 -10.82 -0.90
N LEU A 81 -15.84 -9.85 -1.13
CA LEU A 81 -16.74 -9.87 -2.28
C LEU A 81 -15.93 -9.59 -3.55
N ASN A 82 -16.14 -10.38 -4.59
CA ASN A 82 -15.61 -10.11 -5.92
C ASN A 82 -16.57 -9.24 -6.75
N ASN A 83 -16.15 -8.83 -7.94
CA ASN A 83 -16.94 -7.94 -8.81
C ASN A 83 -18.31 -8.54 -9.20
N THR A 84 -18.40 -9.85 -9.38
CA THR A 84 -19.66 -10.54 -9.69
C THR A 84 -20.61 -10.56 -8.49
N GLU A 85 -20.07 -10.84 -7.29
CA GLU A 85 -20.80 -10.84 -6.03
C GLU A 85 -21.27 -9.42 -5.66
N LEU A 86 -20.47 -8.38 -5.93
CA LEU A 86 -20.87 -6.98 -5.77
C LEU A 86 -22.01 -6.59 -6.71
N LYS A 87 -21.96 -6.99 -7.99
CA LYS A 87 -23.08 -6.80 -8.93
C LYS A 87 -24.34 -7.52 -8.47
N ALA A 88 -24.21 -8.76 -7.99
CA ALA A 88 -25.33 -9.50 -7.44
C ALA A 88 -25.93 -8.83 -6.19
N LEU A 89 -25.08 -8.26 -5.32
CA LEU A 89 -25.52 -7.50 -4.16
C LEU A 89 -26.30 -6.25 -4.56
N TRP A 90 -25.86 -5.51 -5.58
CA TRP A 90 -26.59 -4.36 -6.11
C TRP A 90 -28.00 -4.76 -6.56
N VAL A 91 -28.12 -5.83 -7.35
CA VAL A 91 -29.43 -6.34 -7.81
C VAL A 91 -30.31 -6.79 -6.65
N LEU A 92 -29.74 -7.39 -5.59
CA LEU A 92 -30.49 -7.76 -4.39
C LEU A 92 -31.00 -6.53 -3.63
N LEU A 93 -30.17 -5.50 -3.49
CA LEU A 93 -30.58 -4.27 -2.83
C LEU A 93 -31.71 -3.57 -3.60
N ASP A 94 -31.55 -3.41 -4.91
CA ASP A 94 -32.55 -2.80 -5.81
C ASP A 94 -33.90 -3.55 -5.74
N LYS A 95 -33.89 -4.89 -5.67
CA LYS A 95 -35.11 -5.70 -5.54
C LYS A 95 -35.81 -5.58 -4.18
N HIS A 96 -35.08 -5.29 -3.12
CA HIS A 96 -35.56 -5.34 -1.74
C HIS A 96 -35.56 -3.96 -1.05
N HIS A 97 -35.78 -2.89 -1.82
CA HIS A 97 -35.97 -1.54 -1.28
C HIS A 97 -37.30 -1.41 -0.51
N SER A 98 -37.34 -0.53 0.47
CA SER A 98 -38.46 -0.36 1.40
C SER A 98 -39.30 0.90 1.10
N PRO A 99 -40.64 0.82 1.21
CA PRO A 99 -41.52 1.97 1.04
C PRO A 99 -41.34 3.05 2.14
N PRO A 100 -41.79 4.31 1.91
CA PRO A 100 -42.31 4.86 0.66
C PRO A 100 -41.25 4.95 -0.45
N HIS A 101 -41.65 4.58 -1.67
CA HIS A 101 -40.79 4.64 -2.84
C HIS A 101 -40.65 6.09 -3.30
N SER A 102 -39.41 6.55 -3.46
CA SER A 102 -39.07 7.82 -4.09
C SER A 102 -38.38 7.51 -5.41
N ASP A 103 -38.68 8.30 -6.45
CA ASP A 103 -38.00 8.18 -7.75
C ASP A 103 -36.55 8.68 -7.68
N GLU A 104 -36.22 9.49 -6.68
CA GLU A 104 -34.88 10.09 -6.52
C GLU A 104 -33.91 9.21 -5.75
N GLU A 105 -34.38 8.52 -4.70
CA GLU A 105 -33.51 7.74 -3.82
C GLU A 105 -34.22 6.49 -3.27
N GLN A 106 -33.62 5.33 -3.52
CA GLN A 106 -34.07 4.08 -2.96
C GLN A 106 -33.52 3.88 -1.55
N MET A 107 -34.43 3.52 -0.64
CA MET A 107 -34.15 3.40 0.78
C MET A 107 -34.41 1.96 1.25
N ILE A 108 -33.72 1.52 2.31
CA ILE A 108 -33.92 0.20 2.91
C ILE A 108 -34.10 0.33 4.43
N ASN A 109 -35.15 -0.29 4.96
CA ASN A 109 -35.41 -0.39 6.39
C ASN A 109 -34.55 -1.51 7.01
N TYR A 110 -34.55 -1.60 8.34
CA TYR A 110 -33.70 -2.57 9.03
C TYR A 110 -34.11 -4.04 8.79
N GLN A 111 -35.40 -4.32 8.59
CA GLN A 111 -35.88 -5.69 8.34
C GLN A 111 -35.43 -6.19 6.96
N ASP A 112 -35.59 -5.37 5.93
CA ASP A 112 -35.16 -5.66 4.56
C ASP A 112 -33.63 -5.70 4.46
N PHE A 113 -32.93 -4.85 5.22
CA PHE A 113 -31.48 -4.92 5.37
C PHE A 113 -31.00 -6.28 5.87
N LEU A 114 -31.65 -6.83 6.91
CA LEU A 114 -31.34 -8.18 7.41
C LEU A 114 -31.75 -9.27 6.42
N HIS A 115 -32.83 -9.07 5.67
CA HIS A 115 -33.27 -10.00 4.63
C HIS A 115 -32.24 -10.11 3.51
N VAL A 116 -31.77 -8.98 2.98
CA VAL A 116 -30.69 -8.93 1.98
C VAL A 116 -29.40 -9.57 2.50
N ALA A 117 -29.04 -9.33 3.77
CA ALA A 117 -27.86 -9.94 4.39
C ALA A 117 -27.91 -11.48 4.40
N ASN A 118 -29.10 -12.06 4.56
CA ASN A 118 -29.31 -13.50 4.52
C ASN A 118 -29.24 -14.06 3.10
N LEU A 119 -29.82 -13.35 2.13
CA LEU A 119 -29.79 -13.74 0.72
C LEU A 119 -28.39 -13.61 0.09
N GLY A 120 -27.63 -12.59 0.48
CA GLY A 120 -26.28 -12.31 -0.04
C GLY A 120 -25.20 -13.29 0.43
N GLY A 121 -25.52 -14.22 1.34
CA GLY A 121 -24.62 -15.27 1.78
C GLY A 121 -23.57 -14.83 2.83
N PRO A 122 -22.66 -15.74 3.23
CA PRO A 122 -21.78 -15.53 4.39
C PRO A 122 -20.77 -14.41 4.20
N LYS A 123 -20.36 -14.10 2.97
CA LYS A 123 -19.42 -13.01 2.67
C LYS A 123 -20.03 -11.62 2.83
N CYS A 124 -21.36 -11.50 2.67
CA CYS A 124 -22.06 -10.22 2.82
C CYS A 124 -22.27 -9.85 4.30
N ARG A 125 -22.46 -10.85 5.17
CA ARG A 125 -22.78 -10.65 6.60
C ARG A 125 -21.89 -9.63 7.34
N PRO A 126 -20.55 -9.60 7.17
CA PRO A 126 -19.70 -8.62 7.86
C PRO A 126 -20.00 -7.16 7.51
N TYR A 127 -20.62 -6.90 6.36
CA TYR A 127 -21.01 -5.55 5.94
C TYR A 127 -22.41 -5.17 6.44
N PHE A 128 -23.25 -6.14 6.80
CA PHE A 128 -24.62 -5.95 7.23
C PHE A 128 -24.77 -6.09 8.75
N THR A 129 -24.10 -5.21 9.51
CA THR A 129 -24.18 -5.20 10.98
C THR A 129 -25.12 -4.10 11.49
N PRO A 130 -25.71 -4.24 12.68
CA PRO A 130 -26.50 -3.16 13.29
C PRO A 130 -25.74 -1.84 13.39
N THR A 131 -24.44 -1.91 13.70
CA THR A 131 -23.55 -0.74 13.78
C THR A 131 -23.40 -0.03 12.43
N VAL A 132 -23.35 -0.79 11.33
CA VAL A 132 -23.28 -0.19 9.99
C VAL A 132 -24.60 0.50 9.66
N PHE A 133 -25.74 -0.15 9.92
CA PHE A 133 -27.06 0.43 9.68
C PHE A 133 -27.23 1.76 10.42
N ALA A 134 -26.90 1.78 11.73
CA ALA A 134 -26.98 2.98 12.54
C ALA A 134 -26.05 4.11 12.06
N LYS A 135 -24.84 3.77 11.59
CA LYS A 135 -23.88 4.77 11.05
C LYS A 135 -24.34 5.40 9.74
N LEU A 136 -25.06 4.66 8.92
CA LEU A 136 -25.55 5.12 7.62
C LEU A 136 -26.93 5.78 7.71
N GLN A 137 -27.54 5.81 8.90
CA GLN A 137 -28.83 6.43 9.11
C GLN A 137 -28.70 7.95 9.02
N GLY A 138 -29.32 8.54 8.01
CA GLY A 138 -29.28 9.98 7.72
C GLY A 138 -30.41 10.79 8.35
N GLY A 139 -31.09 10.28 9.38
CA GLY A 139 -32.25 10.93 9.98
C GLY A 139 -33.54 10.83 9.16
N ASP A 140 -33.65 9.85 8.26
CA ASP A 140 -34.90 9.56 7.53
C ASP A 140 -36.07 9.38 8.51
N PRO A 141 -37.24 10.01 8.28
CA PRO A 141 -38.39 9.93 9.18
C PRO A 141 -38.90 8.51 9.45
N TYR A 142 -38.60 7.56 8.55
CA TYR A 142 -38.99 6.15 8.66
C TYR A 142 -37.84 5.25 9.14
N GLY A 143 -36.70 5.84 9.53
CA GLY A 143 -35.53 5.11 10.04
C GLY A 143 -34.84 4.24 9.00
N ARG A 144 -34.90 4.62 7.71
CA ARG A 144 -34.27 3.89 6.60
C ARG A 144 -32.88 4.42 6.26
N VAL A 145 -32.15 3.65 5.47
CA VAL A 145 -30.82 3.97 4.98
C VAL A 145 -30.84 4.01 3.44
N SER A 146 -30.09 4.93 2.84
CA SER A 146 -29.89 4.99 1.39
C SER A 146 -29.19 3.72 0.88
N ILE A 147 -29.80 3.07 -0.12
CA ILE A 147 -29.20 1.90 -0.78
C ILE A 147 -27.87 2.28 -1.43
N MET A 148 -27.80 3.46 -2.05
CA MET A 148 -26.58 3.97 -2.65
C MET A 148 -25.48 4.16 -1.59
N ALA A 149 -25.81 4.76 -0.44
CA ALA A 149 -24.85 4.94 0.65
C ALA A 149 -24.35 3.59 1.21
N LEU A 150 -25.25 2.61 1.38
CA LEU A 150 -24.90 1.26 1.81
C LEU A 150 -24.00 0.55 0.80
N PHE A 151 -24.34 0.59 -0.48
CA PHE A 151 -23.53 -0.04 -1.52
C PHE A 151 -22.15 0.60 -1.61
N ASN A 152 -22.06 1.93 -1.57
CA ASN A 152 -20.79 2.66 -1.54
C ASN A 152 -19.96 2.32 -0.29
N TYR A 153 -20.59 2.14 0.87
CA TYR A 153 -19.91 1.66 2.07
C TYR A 153 -19.31 0.26 1.86
N VAL A 154 -20.08 -0.68 1.31
CA VAL A 154 -19.61 -2.05 1.03
C VAL A 154 -18.45 -2.02 0.04
N MET A 155 -18.59 -1.28 -1.06
CA MET A 155 -17.56 -1.10 -2.09
C MET A 155 -16.27 -0.55 -1.49
N ARG A 156 -16.34 0.56 -0.76
CA ARG A 156 -15.18 1.18 -0.08
C ARG A 156 -14.53 0.22 0.91
N LYS A 157 -15.34 -0.55 1.66
CA LYS A 157 -14.82 -1.50 2.66
C LYS A 157 -14.11 -2.69 2.01
N VAL A 158 -14.67 -3.23 0.94
CA VAL A 158 -14.07 -4.30 0.14
C VAL A 158 -12.77 -3.82 -0.47
N TRP A 159 -12.78 -2.66 -1.12
CA TRP A 159 -11.61 -2.03 -1.72
C TRP A 159 -10.50 -1.80 -0.68
N TYR A 160 -10.81 -1.19 0.47
CA TYR A 160 -9.84 -0.97 1.54
C TYR A 160 -9.17 -2.28 1.99
N HIS A 161 -9.94 -3.35 2.14
CA HIS A 161 -9.39 -4.66 2.52
C HIS A 161 -8.58 -5.30 1.40
N GLN A 162 -9.02 -5.19 0.15
CA GLN A 162 -8.27 -5.68 -1.03
C GLN A 162 -6.94 -4.97 -1.15
N THR A 163 -6.91 -3.64 -1.09
CA THR A 163 -5.70 -2.83 -1.20
C THR A 163 -4.75 -3.10 -0.02
N ARG A 164 -5.27 -3.23 1.20
CA ARG A 164 -4.45 -3.62 2.35
C ARG A 164 -3.82 -4.99 2.17
N ILE A 165 -4.56 -5.97 1.65
CA ILE A 165 -4.03 -7.31 1.37
C ILE A 165 -2.97 -7.23 0.27
N GLY A 166 -3.22 -6.47 -0.81
CA GLY A 166 -2.28 -6.23 -1.90
C GLY A 166 -0.95 -5.67 -1.41
N LEU A 167 -0.98 -4.57 -0.67
CA LEU A 167 0.21 -3.98 -0.06
C LEU A 167 0.92 -4.94 0.90
N SER A 168 0.15 -5.72 1.68
CA SER A 168 0.74 -6.69 2.63
C SER A 168 1.50 -7.84 1.97
N LEU A 169 1.30 -8.09 0.67
CA LEU A 169 2.09 -9.08 -0.08
C LEU A 169 3.54 -8.63 -0.28
N TYR A 170 3.80 -7.31 -0.31
CA TYR A 170 5.15 -6.75 -0.47
C TYR A 170 5.87 -6.54 0.87
N ASP A 171 5.16 -6.57 1.99
CA ASP A 171 5.77 -6.57 3.32
C ASP A 171 6.42 -7.94 3.56
N VAL A 172 7.65 -8.16 3.13
CA VAL A 172 8.34 -9.47 3.25
C VAL A 172 8.44 -9.92 4.72
N ILE A 173 8.66 -8.98 5.64
CA ILE A 173 8.94 -9.25 7.05
C ILE A 173 7.63 -9.52 7.84
N GLY A 174 6.53 -8.94 7.39
CA GLY A 174 5.22 -9.04 8.03
C GLY A 174 5.07 -8.17 9.27
N GLN A 175 5.69 -6.99 9.27
CA GLN A 175 5.64 -6.03 10.38
C GLN A 175 4.66 -4.87 10.13
N GLY A 176 3.94 -4.86 9.00
CA GLY A 176 2.92 -3.87 8.68
C GLY A 176 3.48 -2.56 8.10
N TYR A 177 4.71 -2.58 7.60
CA TYR A 177 5.33 -1.46 6.90
C TYR A 177 5.98 -1.95 5.61
N LEU A 178 6.16 -1.03 4.66
CA LEU A 178 6.89 -1.24 3.42
C LEU A 178 8.17 -0.40 3.46
N ARG A 179 9.29 -1.01 3.08
CA ARG A 179 10.53 -0.28 2.81
C ARG A 179 10.47 0.33 1.42
N GLU A 180 11.45 1.18 1.11
CA GLU A 180 11.60 1.78 -0.22
C GLU A 180 11.53 0.75 -1.35
N VAL A 181 12.37 -0.30 -1.29
CA VAL A 181 12.39 -1.38 -2.29
C VAL A 181 11.05 -2.12 -2.38
N ASP A 182 10.34 -2.28 -1.26
CA ASP A 182 9.04 -2.96 -1.24
C ASP A 182 7.98 -2.10 -1.98
N LEU A 183 8.03 -0.78 -1.82
CA LEU A 183 7.19 0.18 -2.55
C LEU A 183 7.58 0.32 -4.02
N GLU A 184 8.86 0.31 -4.34
CA GLU A 184 9.35 0.33 -5.73
C GLU A 184 8.79 -0.85 -6.52
N ASN A 185 8.87 -2.05 -5.95
CA ASN A 185 8.30 -3.26 -6.55
C ASN A 185 6.79 -3.15 -6.72
N TYR A 186 6.07 -2.63 -5.72
CA TYR A 186 4.63 -2.41 -5.81
C TYR A 186 4.26 -1.46 -6.95
N ILE A 187 4.92 -0.30 -7.06
CA ILE A 187 4.64 0.68 -8.10
C ILE A 187 5.02 0.12 -9.48
N LEU A 188 6.16 -0.56 -9.59
CA LEU A 188 6.60 -1.16 -10.85
C LEU A 188 5.59 -2.19 -11.39
N GLU A 189 5.04 -3.03 -10.53
CA GLU A 189 3.99 -3.99 -10.90
C GLU A 189 2.63 -3.33 -11.16
N LEU A 190 2.40 -2.14 -10.60
CA LEU A 190 1.17 -1.38 -10.80
C LEU A 190 1.15 -0.68 -12.18
N ILE A 191 2.29 -0.22 -12.70
CA ILE A 191 2.40 0.56 -13.96
C ILE A 191 1.60 -0.07 -15.12
N PRO A 192 1.72 -1.37 -15.46
CA PRO A 192 0.97 -1.97 -16.57
C PRO A 192 -0.55 -1.97 -16.39
N THR A 193 -1.05 -1.67 -15.19
CA THR A 193 -2.48 -1.56 -14.87
C THR A 193 -3.00 -0.13 -14.93
N LEU A 194 -2.14 0.85 -15.25
CA LEU A 194 -2.45 2.28 -15.29
C LEU A 194 -2.38 2.79 -16.74
N PRO A 195 -3.51 2.81 -17.48
CA PRO A 195 -3.52 3.22 -18.90
C PRO A 195 -2.95 4.61 -19.14
N GLN A 196 -3.09 5.54 -18.18
CA GLN A 196 -2.51 6.88 -18.29
C GLN A 196 -0.97 6.91 -18.34
N LEU A 197 -0.32 5.77 -18.06
CA LEU A 197 1.14 5.62 -18.12
C LEU A 197 1.62 4.80 -19.32
N ASP A 198 0.72 4.26 -20.17
CA ASP A 198 1.08 3.39 -21.30
C ASP A 198 2.03 4.06 -22.31
N GLY A 199 1.99 5.39 -22.40
CA GLY A 199 2.86 6.18 -23.28
C GLY A 199 4.28 6.38 -22.76
N LEU A 200 4.60 5.96 -21.53
CA LEU A 200 5.94 6.13 -20.97
C LEU A 200 6.94 5.15 -21.60
N GLU A 201 8.13 5.65 -21.92
CA GLU A 201 9.21 4.80 -22.38
C GLU A 201 9.72 3.89 -21.25
N LYS A 202 10.04 2.63 -21.58
CA LYS A 202 10.56 1.66 -20.59
C LYS A 202 11.86 2.12 -19.92
N SER A 203 12.69 2.88 -20.63
CA SER A 203 13.90 3.53 -20.10
C SER A 203 13.58 4.50 -18.95
N PHE A 204 12.40 5.14 -18.98
CA PHE A 204 11.96 6.10 -17.98
C PHE A 204 11.32 5.45 -16.74
N HIS A 205 10.97 4.16 -16.79
CA HIS A 205 10.27 3.50 -15.68
C HIS A 205 11.02 3.61 -14.35
N SER A 206 12.35 3.47 -14.34
CA SER A 206 13.15 3.60 -13.12
C SER A 206 13.03 4.99 -12.48
N PHE A 207 13.02 6.05 -13.30
CA PHE A 207 12.85 7.43 -12.85
C PHE A 207 11.42 7.70 -12.40
N TYR A 208 10.43 7.17 -13.11
CA TYR A 208 9.02 7.25 -12.70
C TYR A 208 8.80 6.58 -11.34
N VAL A 209 9.28 5.34 -11.16
CA VAL A 209 9.17 4.60 -9.90
C VAL A 209 9.84 5.39 -8.77
N CYS A 210 11.07 5.88 -8.98
CA CYS A 210 11.75 6.73 -8.01
C CYS A 210 10.89 7.96 -7.64
N THR A 211 10.36 8.67 -8.64
CA THR A 211 9.51 9.87 -8.46
C THR A 211 8.26 9.58 -7.64
N ALA A 212 7.56 8.48 -7.95
CA ALA A 212 6.36 8.08 -7.25
C ALA A 212 6.65 7.62 -5.81
N VAL A 213 7.67 6.77 -5.60
CA VAL A 213 8.06 6.28 -4.27
C VAL A 213 8.53 7.43 -3.38
N ARG A 214 9.29 8.40 -3.92
CA ARG A 214 9.73 9.57 -3.17
C ARG A 214 8.56 10.38 -2.61
N LYS A 215 7.45 10.52 -3.36
CA LYS A 215 6.24 11.18 -2.83
C LYS A 215 5.74 10.50 -1.56
N PHE A 216 5.67 9.16 -1.52
CA PHE A 216 5.24 8.44 -0.33
C PHE A 216 6.25 8.57 0.82
N LEU A 217 7.54 8.34 0.57
CA LEU A 217 8.55 8.40 1.64
C LEU A 217 8.70 9.80 2.23
N PHE A 218 8.70 10.84 1.40
CA PHE A 218 8.87 12.22 1.86
C PHE A 218 7.78 12.63 2.85
N PHE A 219 6.52 12.30 2.56
CA PHE A 219 5.38 12.73 3.39
C PHE A 219 5.00 11.74 4.50
N LEU A 220 5.21 10.43 4.29
CA LEU A 220 4.76 9.39 5.23
C LEU A 220 5.88 8.82 6.12
N ASP A 221 7.13 9.18 5.89
CA ASP A 221 8.28 8.83 6.74
C ASP A 221 9.04 10.09 7.20
N PRO A 222 8.40 10.95 8.05
CA PRO A 222 8.98 12.22 8.48
C PRO A 222 10.30 12.06 9.26
N LEU A 223 10.50 10.90 9.89
CA LEU A 223 11.71 10.56 10.63
C LEU A 223 12.80 9.91 9.76
N ARG A 224 12.56 9.75 8.45
CA ARG A 224 13.49 9.15 7.47
C ARG A 224 14.02 7.79 7.89
N THR A 225 13.14 6.94 8.42
CA THR A 225 13.45 5.56 8.83
C THR A 225 13.62 4.59 7.66
N GLY A 226 13.28 5.02 6.44
CA GLY A 226 13.24 4.20 5.23
C GLY A 226 12.05 3.24 5.19
N ARG A 227 11.01 3.50 5.99
CA ARG A 227 9.86 2.61 6.19
C ARG A 227 8.57 3.41 6.32
N VAL A 228 7.52 2.97 5.61
CA VAL A 228 6.19 3.57 5.70
C VAL A 228 5.18 2.51 6.13
N ARG A 229 4.35 2.83 7.11
CA ARG A 229 3.31 1.91 7.59
C ARG A 229 2.23 1.74 6.51
N ILE A 230 1.78 0.51 6.28
CA ILE A 230 0.71 0.21 5.32
C ILE A 230 -0.58 0.99 5.67
N GLN A 231 -0.82 1.19 6.97
CA GLN A 231 -1.97 1.97 7.43
C GLN A 231 -1.90 3.44 7.00
N ASP A 232 -0.71 4.03 6.96
CA ASP A 232 -0.54 5.43 6.52
C ASP A 232 -0.71 5.55 5.01
N ILE A 233 -0.24 4.56 4.24
CA ILE A 233 -0.45 4.49 2.78
C ILE A 233 -1.95 4.38 2.45
N LEU A 234 -2.71 3.61 3.23
CA LEU A 234 -4.16 3.49 3.04
C LEU A 234 -4.97 4.70 3.51
N ALA A 235 -4.35 5.59 4.29
CA ALA A 235 -5.00 6.78 4.84
C ALA A 235 -4.62 8.06 4.08
N CYS A 236 -3.57 8.03 3.26
CA CYS A 236 -3.16 9.18 2.45
C CYS A 236 -3.97 9.27 1.15
N SER A 237 -4.12 10.49 0.63
CA SER A 237 -4.76 10.72 -0.68
C SER A 237 -3.87 10.27 -1.84
N PHE A 238 -2.55 10.17 -1.65
CA PHE A 238 -1.61 9.87 -2.72
C PHE A 238 -1.86 8.51 -3.39
N LEU A 239 -2.34 7.53 -2.61
CA LEU A 239 -2.70 6.23 -3.15
C LEU A 239 -3.93 6.34 -4.06
N ASP A 240 -4.90 7.18 -3.69
CA ASP A 240 -6.07 7.46 -4.52
C ASP A 240 -5.63 8.15 -5.82
N ASP A 241 -4.82 9.22 -5.73
CA ASP A 241 -4.27 9.94 -6.89
C ASP A 241 -3.51 8.98 -7.85
N LEU A 242 -2.73 8.05 -7.32
CA LEU A 242 -2.01 7.05 -8.12
C LEU A 242 -2.97 6.06 -8.80
N LEU A 243 -4.02 5.64 -8.11
CA LEU A 243 -5.00 4.67 -8.64
C LEU A 243 -6.02 5.31 -9.58
N GLU A 244 -6.23 6.62 -9.50
CA GLU A 244 -7.03 7.38 -10.47
C GLU A 244 -6.46 7.27 -11.88
N LEU A 245 -5.16 7.05 -12.05
CA LEU A 245 -4.50 6.81 -13.35
C LEU A 245 -5.03 5.56 -14.10
N ARG A 246 -5.91 4.77 -13.47
CA ARG A 246 -6.68 3.70 -14.12
C ARG A 246 -7.80 4.22 -15.02
N ASP A 247 -8.29 5.42 -14.76
CA ASP A 247 -9.36 6.03 -15.55
C ASP A 247 -8.79 6.53 -16.88
N VAL A 248 -9.22 5.93 -17.98
CA VAL A 248 -8.79 6.27 -19.34
C VAL A 248 -9.32 7.64 -19.77
N ASP A 249 -10.49 8.02 -19.24
CA ASP A 249 -11.19 9.26 -19.59
C ASP A 249 -10.84 10.42 -18.64
N MET A 250 -9.73 10.29 -17.89
CA MET A 250 -9.27 11.32 -16.96
C MET A 250 -9.11 12.67 -17.67
N PRO A 251 -9.81 13.73 -17.24
CA PRO A 251 -9.70 15.05 -17.82
C PRO A 251 -8.27 15.60 -17.75
N LYS A 252 -7.86 16.36 -18.78
CA LYS A 252 -6.50 16.90 -18.87
C LYS A 252 -6.11 17.77 -17.67
N ASP A 253 -7.02 18.58 -17.15
CA ASP A 253 -6.76 19.43 -15.97
C ASP A 253 -6.46 18.59 -14.72
N LEU A 254 -7.10 17.42 -14.59
CA LEU A 254 -6.83 16.49 -13.50
C LEU A 254 -5.49 15.78 -13.70
N GLN A 255 -5.15 15.41 -14.94
CA GLN A 255 -3.82 14.86 -15.25
C GLN A 255 -2.71 15.86 -14.92
N ASP A 256 -2.89 17.14 -15.27
CA ASP A 256 -1.88 18.18 -15.07
C ASP A 256 -1.67 18.51 -13.57
N SER A 257 -2.70 18.37 -12.75
CA SER A 257 -2.64 18.56 -11.29
C SER A 257 -2.21 17.32 -10.52
N ASN A 258 -2.44 16.11 -11.05
CA ASN A 258 -2.02 14.86 -10.44
C ASN A 258 -0.50 14.69 -10.53
N TRP A 259 0.16 14.57 -9.38
CA TRP A 259 1.62 14.40 -9.29
C TRP A 259 2.13 13.09 -9.91
N PHE A 260 1.32 12.04 -9.89
CA PHE A 260 1.67 10.72 -10.40
C PHE A 260 1.45 10.58 -11.92
N SER A 261 0.85 11.57 -12.57
CA SER A 261 0.62 11.52 -14.01
C SER A 261 1.93 11.51 -14.80
N ALA A 262 1.91 10.89 -15.98
CA ALA A 262 3.06 10.89 -16.89
C ALA A 262 3.54 12.32 -17.22
N PRO A 263 2.67 13.30 -17.54
CA PRO A 263 3.08 14.69 -17.74
C PRO A 263 3.79 15.30 -16.54
N SER A 264 3.29 15.08 -15.31
CA SER A 264 3.92 15.62 -14.10
C SER A 264 5.29 15.01 -13.83
N ALA A 265 5.41 13.68 -13.93
CA ALA A 265 6.70 13.00 -13.75
C ALA A 265 7.74 13.43 -14.81
N LEU A 266 7.33 13.52 -16.08
CA LEU A 266 8.19 14.00 -17.16
C LEU A 266 8.58 15.47 -17.00
N ARG A 267 7.68 16.31 -16.48
CA ARG A 267 7.98 17.72 -16.19
C ARG A 267 9.07 17.86 -15.15
N VAL A 268 8.97 17.13 -14.04
CA VAL A 268 9.96 17.17 -12.94
C VAL A 268 11.31 16.64 -13.41
N TYR A 269 11.32 15.51 -14.13
CA TYR A 269 12.55 14.97 -14.70
C TYR A 269 13.15 15.87 -15.78
N GLY A 270 12.32 16.47 -16.64
CA GLY A 270 12.77 17.44 -17.65
C GLY A 270 13.38 18.69 -17.03
N GLN A 271 12.84 19.17 -15.90
CA GLN A 271 13.46 20.25 -15.13
C GLN A 271 14.83 19.85 -14.59
N TYR A 272 14.99 18.63 -14.09
CA TYR A 272 16.28 18.10 -13.65
C TYR A 272 17.31 18.10 -14.79
N LEU A 273 16.96 17.54 -15.96
CA LEU A 273 17.84 17.50 -17.12
C LEU A 273 18.20 18.88 -17.67
N ASN A 274 17.29 19.86 -17.56
CA ASN A 274 17.58 21.24 -17.97
C ASN A 274 18.55 21.96 -17.03
N LEU A 275 18.64 21.52 -15.76
CA LEU A 275 19.59 22.06 -14.79
C LEU A 275 20.97 21.42 -14.96
N ASP A 276 21.04 20.11 -15.25
CA ASP A 276 22.26 19.35 -15.50
C ASP A 276 22.88 19.74 -16.86
N LYS A 277 23.80 20.71 -16.85
CA LYS A 277 24.38 21.31 -18.06
C LYS A 277 25.55 20.51 -18.62
N ASP A 278 26.28 19.80 -17.76
CA ASP A 278 27.40 18.97 -18.17
C ASP A 278 26.95 17.53 -18.52
N HIS A 279 25.69 17.20 -18.25
CA HIS A 279 25.04 15.92 -18.53
C HIS A 279 25.72 14.75 -17.81
N ASN A 280 26.25 15.01 -16.61
CA ASN A 280 26.91 14.01 -15.78
C ASN A 280 25.90 13.17 -14.96
N GLY A 281 24.62 13.59 -14.92
CA GLY A 281 23.53 12.90 -14.23
C GLY A 281 23.34 13.31 -12.77
N MET A 282 24.09 14.31 -12.29
CA MET A 282 24.02 14.93 -10.97
C MET A 282 23.88 16.45 -11.12
N LEU A 283 23.54 17.15 -10.03
CA LEU A 283 23.45 18.61 -10.03
C LEU A 283 24.44 19.21 -9.04
N ASN A 284 25.33 20.06 -9.52
CA ASN A 284 26.12 20.92 -8.64
C ASN A 284 25.29 22.14 -8.17
N LYS A 285 25.88 22.93 -7.28
CA LYS A 285 25.22 24.07 -6.65
C LYS A 285 24.86 25.17 -7.65
N GLU A 286 25.73 25.44 -8.61
CA GLU A 286 25.55 26.45 -9.66
C GLU A 286 24.40 26.08 -10.61
N GLU A 287 24.25 24.79 -10.89
CA GLU A 287 23.14 24.25 -11.69
C GLU A 287 21.82 24.33 -10.95
N LEU A 288 21.76 23.83 -9.70
CA LEU A 288 20.53 23.90 -8.90
C LEU A 288 20.09 25.34 -8.60
N ALA A 289 21.01 26.31 -8.59
CA ALA A 289 20.67 27.73 -8.45
C ALA A 289 19.77 28.25 -9.60
N GLY A 290 19.72 27.55 -10.74
CA GLY A 290 18.79 27.82 -11.83
C GLY A 290 17.36 27.33 -11.59
N TYR A 291 17.08 26.64 -10.47
CA TYR A 291 15.75 26.11 -10.17
C TYR A 291 14.69 27.21 -10.09
N GLY A 292 13.53 26.96 -10.71
CA GLY A 292 12.42 27.90 -10.77
C GLY A 292 12.79 29.18 -11.52
N THR A 293 12.78 30.32 -10.83
CA THR A 293 13.18 31.63 -11.38
C THR A 293 14.60 32.04 -10.99
N GLY A 294 15.38 31.14 -10.36
CA GLY A 294 16.73 31.45 -9.89
C GLY A 294 16.78 32.47 -8.73
N THR A 295 15.70 32.55 -7.96
CA THR A 295 15.54 33.51 -6.86
C THR A 295 16.07 33.02 -5.51
N LEU A 296 16.54 31.77 -5.44
CA LEU A 296 17.12 31.19 -4.23
C LEU A 296 18.44 31.86 -3.89
N THR A 297 18.60 32.25 -2.63
CA THR A 297 19.82 32.94 -2.18
C THR A 297 21.00 31.98 -2.14
N ARG A 298 22.21 32.50 -2.37
CA ARG A 298 23.44 31.69 -2.27
C ARG A 298 23.57 31.01 -0.90
N ALA A 299 23.24 31.72 0.17
CA ALA A 299 23.28 31.18 1.53
C ALA A 299 22.32 30.00 1.73
N PHE A 300 21.11 30.08 1.18
CA PHE A 300 20.18 28.95 1.20
C PHE A 300 20.72 27.76 0.41
N MET A 301 21.26 28.00 -0.78
CA MET A 301 21.86 26.96 -1.62
C MET A 301 23.07 26.29 -0.95
N ASP A 302 23.92 27.06 -0.26
CA ASP A 302 25.01 26.53 0.57
C ASP A 302 24.49 25.54 1.61
N ARG A 303 23.43 25.93 2.32
CA ARG A 303 22.82 25.08 3.35
C ARG A 303 22.15 23.84 2.76
N VAL A 304 21.50 23.94 1.59
CA VAL A 304 20.93 22.78 0.89
C VAL A 304 21.99 21.71 0.64
N PHE A 305 23.15 22.10 0.09
CA PHE A 305 24.25 21.17 -0.21
C PHE A 305 25.04 20.71 1.04
N GLN A 306 24.90 21.40 2.18
CA GLN A 306 25.47 20.95 3.46
C GLN A 306 24.57 19.94 4.17
N GLU A 307 23.24 20.11 4.08
CA GLU A 307 22.27 19.28 4.81
C GLU A 307 21.78 18.07 4.02
N CYS A 308 21.78 18.15 2.69
CA CYS A 308 21.31 17.08 1.82
C CYS A 308 22.43 16.09 1.50
N LEU A 309 22.05 14.89 1.05
CA LEU A 309 23.01 13.91 0.58
C LEU A 309 23.63 14.39 -0.74
N THR A 310 24.95 14.48 -0.77
CA THR A 310 25.71 14.88 -1.95
C THR A 310 26.88 13.92 -2.19
N TYR A 311 27.23 13.70 -3.45
CA TYR A 311 28.39 12.92 -3.89
C TYR A 311 29.38 13.88 -4.54
N ASP A 312 30.55 14.05 -3.94
CA ASP A 312 31.58 14.99 -4.41
C ASP A 312 31.08 16.43 -4.65
N GLY A 313 30.10 16.86 -3.84
CA GLY A 313 29.49 18.20 -3.93
C GLY A 313 28.31 18.30 -4.90
N GLU A 314 27.87 17.18 -5.49
CA GLU A 314 26.75 17.13 -6.42
C GLU A 314 25.57 16.31 -5.87
N MET A 315 24.36 16.66 -6.29
CA MET A 315 23.10 16.10 -5.81
C MET A 315 22.51 15.14 -6.85
N ASP A 316 22.06 13.96 -6.42
CA ASP A 316 21.38 13.00 -7.30
C ASP A 316 19.90 13.34 -7.52
N TYR A 317 19.30 12.72 -8.54
CA TYR A 317 17.87 12.90 -8.85
C TYR A 317 16.96 12.62 -7.65
N LYS A 318 17.33 11.63 -6.83
CA LYS A 318 16.56 11.26 -5.64
C LYS A 318 16.52 12.38 -4.60
N THR A 319 17.66 13.01 -4.34
CA THR A 319 17.77 14.13 -3.41
C THR A 319 17.14 15.39 -4.01
N TYR A 320 17.25 15.59 -5.32
CA TYR A 320 16.54 16.65 -6.03
C TYR A 320 15.02 16.52 -5.89
N LEU A 321 14.46 15.31 -5.95
CA LEU A 321 13.02 15.10 -5.72
C LEU A 321 12.58 15.55 -4.32
N ASP A 322 13.35 15.23 -3.28
CA ASP A 322 13.06 15.68 -1.91
C ASP A 322 13.06 17.22 -1.82
N PHE A 323 14.01 17.86 -2.51
CA PHE A 323 14.07 19.31 -2.62
C PHE A 323 12.83 19.88 -3.33
N VAL A 324 12.44 19.35 -4.49
CA VAL A 324 11.25 19.81 -5.23
C VAL A 324 9.98 19.63 -4.40
N LEU A 325 9.81 18.45 -3.77
CA LEU A 325 8.65 18.17 -2.92
C LEU A 325 8.55 19.16 -1.75
N ALA A 326 9.67 19.47 -1.10
CA ALA A 326 9.71 20.48 -0.04
C ALA A 326 9.35 21.89 -0.56
N MET A 327 9.90 22.27 -1.71
CA MET A 327 9.76 23.61 -2.28
C MET A 327 8.36 23.89 -2.84
N GLU A 328 7.67 22.87 -3.37
CA GLU A 328 6.30 22.98 -3.87
C GLU A 328 5.26 22.90 -2.73
N ASN A 329 5.57 22.22 -1.63
CA ASN A 329 4.62 21.93 -0.54
C ASN A 329 5.02 22.59 0.78
N ARG A 330 5.49 23.84 0.76
CA ARG A 330 6.10 24.52 1.94
C ARG A 330 5.19 24.66 3.16
N GLN A 331 3.88 24.49 2.99
CA GLN A 331 2.91 24.55 4.09
C GLN A 331 2.78 23.21 4.84
N GLU A 332 3.24 22.12 4.24
CA GLU A 332 3.17 20.80 4.85
C GLU A 332 4.21 20.65 5.96
N PRO A 333 3.87 20.00 7.08
CA PRO A 333 4.79 19.80 8.21
C PRO A 333 6.12 19.16 7.82
N GLN A 334 6.11 18.21 6.87
CA GLN A 334 7.28 17.49 6.39
C GLN A 334 8.22 18.39 5.60
N SER A 335 7.65 19.26 4.75
CA SER A 335 8.39 20.28 4.01
C SER A 335 8.95 21.34 4.96
N LEU A 336 8.17 21.77 5.95
CA LEU A 336 8.64 22.68 6.99
C LEU A 336 9.79 22.07 7.77
N HIS A 337 9.73 20.79 8.15
CA HIS A 337 10.83 20.11 8.81
C HIS A 337 12.08 20.00 7.91
N TYR A 338 11.90 19.72 6.62
CA TYR A 338 12.99 19.75 5.64
C TYR A 338 13.66 21.13 5.55
N LEU A 339 12.86 22.19 5.39
CA LEU A 339 13.34 23.56 5.26
C LEU A 339 13.94 24.10 6.56
N PHE A 340 13.34 23.74 7.70
CA PHE A 340 13.82 24.12 9.01
C PHE A 340 15.24 23.61 9.24
N ARG A 341 15.56 22.37 8.87
CA ARG A 341 16.92 21.84 8.97
C ARG A 341 17.93 22.64 8.14
N ILE A 342 17.53 23.14 6.98
CA ILE A 342 18.36 24.00 6.13
C ILE A 342 18.59 25.36 6.80
N LEU A 343 17.55 25.92 7.44
CA LEU A 343 17.58 27.23 8.10
C LEU A 343 18.25 27.22 9.48
N ASP A 344 18.17 26.11 10.21
CA ASP A 344 18.81 25.92 11.51
C ASP A 344 20.31 25.65 11.31
N VAL A 345 21.05 26.74 11.09
CA VAL A 345 22.50 26.69 10.79
C VAL A 345 23.30 26.05 11.94
N ASP A 346 22.87 26.27 13.18
CA ASP A 346 23.57 25.79 14.37
C ASP A 346 23.05 24.43 14.88
N GLY A 347 21.98 23.88 14.29
CA GLY A 347 21.38 22.61 14.67
C GLY A 347 20.80 22.61 16.10
N LYS A 348 20.34 23.77 16.58
CA LYS A 348 19.88 23.92 17.97
C LYS A 348 18.42 23.50 18.18
N GLY A 349 17.67 23.29 17.09
CA GLY A 349 16.24 23.04 17.13
C GLY A 349 15.38 24.30 17.25
N TYR A 350 15.96 25.49 17.04
CA TYR A 350 15.26 26.78 16.93
C TYR A 350 16.04 27.76 16.02
N LEU A 351 15.38 28.79 15.50
CA LEU A 351 16.01 29.83 14.67
C LEU A 351 16.32 31.06 15.54
N ASP A 352 17.58 31.53 15.51
CA ASP A 352 18.08 32.70 16.25
C ASP A 352 17.70 34.05 15.61
#